data_AF-C7DQ34-F1
#
_entry.id   AF-C7DQ34-F1
#
_cell.length_a   1.000
_cell.length_b   1.000
_cell.length_c   1.000
_cell.angle_alpha   90.00
_cell.angle_beta   90.00
_cell.angle_gamma   90.00
#
_symmetry.space_group_name_H-M   'P 1'
#
loop_
_entity.id
_entity.type
_entity.pdbx_description
1 polymer ?
#
loop_
_entity_poly.entity_id
_entity_poly.type
_entity_poly.pdbx_seq_one_letter_code
_entity_poly.pdbx_strand_id
1 'polypeptide(L)' 'MLQPKKSKFRKNHRGRLKGQTSKGMNLAFGNFALKALQPYWLTARQIEAARRVITRY' A
#
# COMPACT_ATOMS: atom_id res chain seq x y z
N MET A 1 -5.22 12.06 -4.49
CA MET A 1 -4.25 10.95 -4.58
C MET A 1 -3.28 11.07 -3.42
N LEU A 2 -2.97 9.96 -2.75
CA LEU A 2 -2.11 9.95 -1.57
C LEU A 2 -0.67 10.31 -1.97
N GLN A 3 -0.17 11.42 -1.44
CA GLN A 3 1.20 11.89 -1.64
C GLN A 3 1.66 12.66 -0.39
N PRO A 4 2.93 12.52 0.05
CA PRO A 4 3.44 13.32 1.17
C PRO A 4 3.50 14.81 0.81
N LYS A 5 3.15 15.66 1.77
CA LYS A 5 3.15 17.13 1.61
C LYS A 5 4.55 17.71 1.38
N LYS A 6 5.58 17.14 2.00
CA LYS A 6 6.98 17.59 1.89
C LYS A 6 7.91 16.39 1.93
N SER A 7 8.90 16.34 1.03
CA SER A 7 10.02 15.39 1.07
C SER A 7 11.34 16.16 1.15
N LYS A 8 12.34 15.59 1.82
CA LYS A 8 13.68 16.20 1.93
C LYS A 8 14.37 16.28 0.56
N PHE A 9 14.18 15.24 -0.26
CA PHE A 9 14.73 15.15 -1.62
C PHE A 9 13.62 14.82 -2.62
N ARG A 10 13.79 15.28 -3.86
CA ARG A 10 12.80 15.10 -4.94
C ARG A 10 12.95 13.77 -5.68
N LYS A 11 14.17 13.24 -5.80
CA LYS A 11 14.47 12.00 -6.53
C LYS A 11 14.96 10.94 -5.55
N ASN A 12 14.41 9.74 -5.65
CA ASN A 12 14.78 8.58 -4.86
C ASN A 12 15.16 7.43 -5.78
N HIS A 13 16.04 6.55 -5.32
CA HIS A 13 16.29 5.28 -5.99
C HIS A 13 15.07 4.37 -5.81
N ARG A 14 14.82 3.51 -6.80
CA ARG A 14 13.65 2.60 -6.78
C ARG A 14 13.72 1.56 -5.65
N GLY A 15 14.92 1.15 -5.24
CA GLY A 15 15.11 0.08 -4.24
C GLY A 15 14.80 -1.30 -4.80
N ARG A 16 14.72 -2.31 -3.91
CA ARG A 16 14.54 -3.72 -4.28
C ARG A 16 13.42 -4.35 -3.45
N LEU A 17 12.43 -4.95 -4.10
CA LEU A 17 11.39 -5.74 -3.45
C LEU A 17 11.94 -7.15 -3.21
N LYS A 18 12.34 -7.44 -1.98
CA LYS A 18 12.84 -8.75 -1.56
C LYS A 18 12.40 -9.07 -0.14
N GLY A 19 12.32 -10.36 0.15
CA GLY A 19 12.02 -10.87 1.48
C GLY A 19 10.54 -10.88 1.82
N GLN A 20 10.26 -11.30 3.05
CA GLN A 20 8.93 -11.28 3.65
C GLN A 20 8.76 -10.04 4.52
N THR A 21 7.53 -9.57 4.64
CA THR A 21 7.20 -8.43 5.48
C THR A 21 7.41 -8.76 6.96
N SER A 22 8.12 -7.92 7.70
CA SER A 22 8.39 -8.11 9.13
C SER A 22 7.29 -7.58 10.05
N LYS A 23 6.42 -6.68 9.58
CA LYS A 23 5.38 -6.00 10.39
C LYS A 23 4.07 -5.84 9.62
N GLY A 24 2.94 -5.85 10.33
CA GLY A 24 1.61 -5.63 9.72
C GLY A 24 1.03 -6.86 9.03
N MET A 25 1.40 -8.07 9.49
CA MET A 25 0.87 -9.33 8.96
C MET A 25 -0.42 -9.78 9.65
N ASN A 26 -0.72 -9.21 10.83
CA ASN A 26 -1.92 -9.48 11.60
C ASN A 26 -2.97 -8.39 11.39
N LEU A 27 -4.25 -8.74 11.52
CA LEU A 27 -5.35 -7.80 11.44
C LEU A 27 -5.41 -6.95 12.72
N ALA A 28 -5.14 -5.65 12.59
CA ALA A 28 -5.18 -4.73 13.72
C ALA A 28 -6.59 -4.17 14.00
N PHE A 29 -7.41 -4.02 12.95
CA PHE A 29 -8.74 -3.41 13.03
C PHE A 29 -9.74 -4.13 12.14
N GLY A 30 -11.00 -4.14 12.54
CA GLY A 30 -12.09 -4.75 11.79
C GLY A 30 -12.11 -6.29 11.86
N ASN A 31 -13.00 -6.89 11.08
CA ASN A 31 -13.24 -8.34 11.10
C ASN A 31 -12.66 -9.05 9.86
N PHE A 32 -12.44 -8.33 8.76
CA PHE A 32 -11.98 -8.89 7.48
C PHE A 32 -10.87 -8.04 6.86
N ALA A 33 -9.94 -8.67 6.14
CA ALA A 33 -8.86 -8.00 5.43
C ALA A 33 -8.39 -8.75 4.18
N LEU A 34 -7.67 -8.02 3.32
CA LEU A 34 -7.01 -8.54 2.13
C LEU A 34 -5.49 -8.63 2.34
N LYS A 35 -4.92 -9.81 2.10
CA LYS A 35 -3.48 -10.07 2.19
C LYS A 35 -2.88 -10.26 0.80
N ALA A 36 -1.79 -9.55 0.52
CA ALA A 36 -1.02 -9.75 -0.70
C ALA A 36 -0.17 -11.04 -0.59
N LEU A 37 -0.15 -11.83 -1.67
CA LEU A 37 0.66 -13.05 -1.77
C LEU A 37 1.99 -12.82 -2.51
N GLN A 38 2.06 -11.76 -3.31
CA GLN A 38 3.20 -11.47 -4.17
C GLN A 38 3.71 -10.04 -3.95
N PRO A 39 5.02 -9.81 -4.13
CA PRO A 39 5.59 -8.47 -4.04
C PRO A 39 5.21 -7.63 -5.27
N TYR A 40 4.67 -6.43 -5.04
CA TYR A 40 4.29 -5.50 -6.11
C TYR A 40 4.42 -4.04 -5.66
N TRP A 41 4.74 -3.15 -6.61
CA TRP A 41 4.76 -1.70 -6.38
C TRP A 41 3.37 -1.11 -6.63
N LEU A 42 2.62 -0.86 -5.56
CA LEU A 42 1.27 -0.32 -5.65
C LEU A 42 1.27 1.21 -5.82
N THR A 43 0.45 1.72 -6.74
CA THR A 43 0.30 3.16 -7.00
C THR A 43 -0.86 3.76 -6.20
N ALA A 44 -0.79 5.06 -5.93
CA ALA A 44 -1.87 5.78 -5.24
C ALA A 44 -3.22 5.72 -5.98
N ARG A 45 -3.20 5.57 -7.32
CA ARG A 45 -4.42 5.47 -8.14
C ARG A 45 -5.12 4.12 -7.93
N GLN A 46 -4.36 3.04 -7.85
CA GLN A 46 -4.88 1.69 -7.63
C GLN A 46 -5.53 1.58 -6.25
N ILE A 47 -4.90 2.15 -5.21
CA ILE A 47 -5.47 2.18 -3.85
C ILE A 47 -6.83 2.90 -3.85
N GLU A 48 -6.91 4.06 -4.49
CA GLU A 48 -8.14 4.85 -4.52
C GLU A 48 -9.25 4.16 -5.34
N ALA A 49 -8.90 3.49 -6.43
CA ALA A 49 -9.86 2.67 -7.19
C ALA A 49 -10.46 1.55 -6.33
N ALA A 50 -9.61 0.80 -5.62
CA ALA A 50 -10.06 -0.28 -4.73
C ALA A 50 -10.93 0.26 -3.58
N ARG A 51 -10.52 1.36 -2.93
CA ARG A 51 -11.28 1.99 -1.84
C ARG A 51 -12.68 2.42 -2.28
N ARG A 52 -12.80 3.05 -3.46
CA ARG A 52 -14.08 3.47 -4.03
C ARG A 52 -15.02 2.29 -4.25
N VAL A 53 -14.50 1.17 -4.75
CA VAL A 53 -15.31 -0.05 -4.96
C VAL A 53 -15.77 -0.61 -3.61
N ILE A 54 -14.88 -0.77 -2.64
CA ILE A 54 -15.20 -1.31 -1.30
C ILE A 54 -16.18 -0.43 -0.54
N THR A 55 -16.20 0.89 -0.78
CA THR A 55 -17.14 1.80 -0.10
C THR A 55 -18.50 1.85 -0.78
N ARG A 56 -18.57 1.48 -2.06
CA ARG A 56 -19.81 1.57 -2.86
C ARG A 56 -20.71 0.34 -2.69
N TYR A 57 -20.12 -0.79 -2.36
CA TYR A 57 -20.78 -2.08 -2.14
C TYR A 57 -20.59 -2.52 -0.70
#